data_AF-A0A2G6DYQ3-F1
#
_entry.id   AF-A0A2G6DYQ3-F1
#
_cell.length_a   1.000
_cell.length_b   1.000
_cell.length_c   1.000
_cell.angle_alpha   90.00
_cell.angle_beta   90.00
_cell.angle_gamma   90.00
#
_symmetry.space_group_name_H-M   'P 1'
#
loop_
_entity.id
_entity.type
_entity.pdbx_description
1 polymer ?
#
loop_
_entity_poly.entity_id
_entity_poly.type
_entity_poly.pdbx_seq_one_letter_code
_entity_poly.pdbx_strand_id
1 'polypeptide(L)' 'MPVRLVDERLTTVGAHRALRQSGVKGRNQRRVVDQVAAVLILQGALDTERNTGQPPGEVVAYPPTPPAD' A
#
# COMPACT_ATOMS: atom_id res chain seq x y z
N MET A 1 -5.68 6.53 16.84
CA MET A 1 -4.98 7.16 15.70
C MET A 1 -5.91 7.15 14.49
N PRO A 2 -5.91 8.19 13.64
CA PRO A 2 -6.76 8.19 12.43
C PRO A 2 -6.27 7.12 11.43
N VAL A 3 -7.20 6.42 10.80
CA VAL A 3 -6.93 5.48 9.69
C VAL A 3 -7.27 6.19 8.39
N ARG A 4 -6.39 6.10 7.39
CA ARG A 4 -6.57 6.73 6.08
C ARG A 4 -6.60 5.68 4.97
N LEU A 5 -7.55 5.80 4.04
CA LEU A 5 -7.59 4.97 2.84
C LEU A 5 -6.77 5.61 1.73
N VAL A 6 -5.82 4.85 1.20
CA VAL A 6 -4.96 5.23 0.08
C VAL A 6 -5.17 4.26 -1.08
N ASP A 7 -4.98 4.72 -2.31
CA ASP A 7 -5.09 3.87 -3.49
C ASP A 7 -3.92 2.88 -3.55
N GLU A 8 -4.23 1.59 -3.66
CA GLU A 8 -3.26 0.49 -3.71
C GLU A 8 -2.97 -0.01 -5.13
N ARG A 9 -3.58 0.60 -6.16
CA ARG A 9 -3.42 0.15 -7.55
C ARG A 9 -1.96 0.04 -7.98
N LEU A 10 -1.70 -0.93 -8.85
CA LEU A 10 -0.36 -1.28 -9.39
C LEU A 10 0.66 -1.78 -8.35
N THR A 11 0.33 -1.81 -7.06
CA THR A 11 1.27 -2.20 -6.00
C THR A 11 1.73 -3.65 -6.12
N THR A 12 0.82 -4.60 -6.39
CA THR A 12 1.19 -6.02 -6.58
C THR A 12 2.10 -6.23 -7.79
N VAL A 13 1.88 -5.46 -8.87
CA VAL A 13 2.74 -5.48 -10.06
C VAL A 13 4.13 -4.92 -9.75
N GLY A 14 4.18 -3.80 -9.02
CA GLY A 14 5.42 -3.21 -8.52
C GLY A 14 6.21 -4.15 -7.61
N ALA A 15 5.51 -4.82 -6.68
CA ALA A 15 6.10 -5.79 -5.76
C ALA A 15 6.70 -6.98 -6.50
N HIS A 16 5.98 -7.55 -7.46
CA HIS A 16 6.50 -8.61 -8.32
C HIS A 16 7.72 -8.18 -9.14
N ARG A 17 7.74 -6.94 -9.65
CA ARG A 17 8.89 -6.39 -10.37
C ARG A 17 10.11 -6.26 -9.46
N ALA A 18 9.94 -5.70 -8.26
CA ALA A 18 11.02 -5.54 -7.29
C ALA A 18 11.62 -6.90 -6.87
N LEU A 19 10.76 -7.89 -6.61
CA LEU A 19 11.16 -9.25 -6.23
C LEU A 19 11.85 -10.03 -7.35
N ARG A 20 11.49 -9.77 -8.62
CA ARG A 20 12.23 -10.31 -9.77
C ARG A 20 13.61 -9.69 -9.89
N GLN A 21 13.72 -8.37 -9.70
CA GLN A 21 14.97 -7.64 -9.77
C GLN A 21 15.94 -8.02 -8.64
N SER A 22 15.44 -8.43 -7.47
CA SER A 22 16.28 -8.87 -6.35
C SER A 22 16.84 -10.29 -6.49
N GLY A 23 16.51 -11.02 -7.56
CA GLY A 23 17.00 -12.39 -7.81
C GLY A 23 16.36 -13.47 -6.93
N VAL A 24 15.31 -13.14 -6.17
CA VAL A 24 14.57 -14.11 -5.34
C VAL A 24 13.83 -15.11 -6.25
N LYS A 25 13.97 -16.41 -6.01
CA LYS A 25 13.25 -17.46 -6.77
C LYS A 25 11.73 -17.29 -6.67
N GLY A 26 11.00 -17.50 -7.75
CA GLY A 26 9.54 -17.24 -7.83
C GLY A 26 8.69 -17.86 -6.72
N ARG A 27 9.03 -19.05 -6.22
CA ARG A 27 8.33 -19.68 -5.08
C ARG A 27 8.51 -18.88 -3.78
N ASN A 28 9.69 -18.33 -3.55
CA ASN A 28 9.97 -17.48 -2.39
C ASN A 28 9.35 -16.10 -2.56
N GLN A 29 9.26 -15.57 -3.79
CA GLN A 29 8.57 -14.31 -4.07
C GLN A 29 7.11 -14.36 -3.62
N ARG A 30 6.39 -15.46 -3.93
CA ARG A 30 4.98 -15.63 -3.53
C ARG A 30 4.77 -15.55 -2.01
N ARG A 31 5.78 -15.89 -1.20
CA ARG A 31 5.68 -15.83 0.26
C ARG A 31 5.81 -14.42 0.83
N VAL A 32 6.36 -13.47 0.07
CA VAL A 32 6.71 -12.13 0.55
C VAL A 32 6.12 -11.00 -0.28
N VAL A 33 5.36 -11.31 -1.33
CA VAL A 33 4.80 -10.30 -2.25
C VAL A 33 3.89 -9.30 -1.55
N ASP A 34 3.04 -9.75 -0.63
CA ASP A 34 2.12 -8.88 0.10
C ASP A 34 2.86 -7.95 1.07
N GLN A 35 3.95 -8.42 1.66
CA GLN A 35 4.80 -7.59 2.53
C GLN A 35 5.49 -6.50 1.71
N VAL A 36 6.04 -6.85 0.53
CA VAL A 36 6.63 -5.87 -0.37
C VAL A 36 5.57 -4.89 -0.86
N ALA A 37 4.36 -5.35 -1.14
CA ALA A 37 3.26 -4.47 -1.52
C ALA A 37 2.90 -3.48 -0.40
N ALA A 38 2.80 -3.94 0.85
CA ALA A 38 2.56 -3.06 1.99
C ALA A 38 3.66 -1.99 2.16
N VAL A 39 4.92 -2.36 1.95
CA VAL A 39 6.04 -1.39 1.96
C VAL A 39 5.91 -0.36 0.85
N LEU A 40 5.53 -0.78 -0.37
CA LEU A 40 5.35 0.14 -1.50
C LEU A 40 4.17 1.10 -1.28
N ILE A 41 3.05 0.63 -0.69
CA ILE A 41 1.92 1.48 -0.30
C ILE A 41 2.39 2.54 0.70
N LEU A 42 3.09 2.12 1.77
CA LEU A 42 3.58 3.03 2.78
C LEU A 42 4.57 4.05 2.21
N GLN A 43 5.49 3.59 1.35
CA GLN A 43 6.47 4.47 0.70
C GLN A 43 5.77 5.52 -0.17
N GLY A 44 4.80 5.12 -0.99
CA GLY A 44 4.01 6.05 -1.80
C GLY A 44 3.24 7.06 -0.95
N ALA A 45 2.71 6.62 0.20
CA ALA A 45 2.02 7.51 1.12
C ALA A 45 2.96 8.56 1.75
N LEU A 46 4.12 8.11 2.24
CA LEU A 46 5.15 8.97 2.83
C LEU A 46 5.74 9.95 1.80
N ASP A 47 5.93 9.51 0.56
CA ASP A 47 6.45 10.39 -0.50
C ASP A 47 5.41 11.43 -0.91
N THR A 48 4.12 11.08 -0.92
CA THR A 48 3.06 12.06 -1.14
C THR A 48 3.04 13.10 -0.01
N GLU A 49 3.09 12.65 1.24
CA GLU A 49 3.10 13.56 2.40
C GLU A 49 4.30 14.50 2.40
N ARG A 50 5.50 14.00 2.05
CA ARG A 50 6.71 14.84 1.91
C ARG A 50 6.55 15.90 0.83
N ASN A 51 5.90 15.58 -0.29
CA ASN A 51 5.76 16.47 -1.44
C ASN A 51 4.65 17.50 -1.27
N THR A 52 3.55 17.14 -0.60
CA THR A 52 2.37 18.00 -0.45
C THR A 52 2.27 18.67 0.92
N GLY A 53 3.04 18.19 1.91
CA GLY A 53 2.91 18.56 3.31
C GLY A 53 1.64 18.03 3.99
N GLN A 54 0.88 17.13 3.33
CA GLN A 54 -0.37 16.58 3.84
C GLN A 54 -0.43 15.06 3.65
N PRO A 55 -0.83 14.29 4.68
CA PRO A 55 -1.00 12.85 4.55
C PRO A 55 -2.05 12.50 3.49
N PRO A 56 -1.76 11.56 2.56
CA PRO A 56 -2.72 11.19 1.53
C PRO A 56 -3.88 10.38 2.10
N GLY A 57 -4.97 10.36 1.33
CA GLY A 57 -6.12 9.53 1.61
C GLY A 57 -7.16 10.15 2.53
N GLU A 58 -8.34 9.53 2.51
CA GLU A 58 -9.50 9.95 3.30
C GLU A 58 -9.46 9.32 4.70
N VAL A 59 -9.73 10.12 5.74
CA VAL A 59 -9.86 9.61 7.11
C VAL A 59 -11.13 8.79 7.22
N VAL A 60 -11.00 7.51 7.59
CA VAL A 60 -12.15 6.65 7.85
C VAL A 60 -12.60 6.85 9.29
N ALA A 61 -13.86 7.24 9.47
CA ALA A 61 -14.53 7.16 10.76
C ALA A 61 -14.78 5.69 11.12
N TYR A 62 -14.35 5.28 12.31
CA TYR A 62 -14.62 3.95 12.84
C TYR A 62 -15.63 4.04 14.00
N PRO A 63 -16.69 3.21 14.03
CA PRO A 63 -17.00 2.17 13.05
C PRO A 63 -17.58 2.73 11.74
N PRO A 64 -17.39 2.05 10.60
CA PRO A 64 -18.03 2.46 9.34
C PRO A 64 -19.54 2.41 9.54
N THR A 65 -20.23 3.51 9.26
CA THR A 65 -21.69 3.50 9.16
C THR A 65 -22.08 2.54 8.04
N PRO A 66 -22.85 1.47 8.31
CA PRO A 66 -23.36 0.64 7.24
C PRO A 66 -24.20 1.50 6.30
N PRO A 67 -24.22 1.19 4.99
CA PRO A 67 -25.13 1.85 4.06
C PRO A 67 -26.56 1.69 4.60
N ALA A 68 -27.34 2.76 4.62
CA ALA A 68 -28.77 2.64 4.83
C ALA A 68 -29.33 1.86 3.64
N ASP A 69 -29.98 0.72 3.91
CA ASP A 69 -30.68 -0.10 2.91
C ASP A 69 -31.66 0.73 2.07
#